data_AF-A0A329R773-F1
#
_entry.id   AF-A0A329R773-F1
#
_cell.length_a   1.000
_cell.length_b   1.000
_cell.length_c   1.000
_cell.angle_alpha   90.00
_cell.angle_beta   90.00
_cell.angle_gamma   90.00
#
_symmetry.space_group_name_H-M   'P 1'
#
loop_
_entity.id
_entity.type
_entity.pdbx_description
1 polymer ?
#
loop_
_entity_poly.entity_id
_entity_poly.type
_entity_poly.pdbx_seq_one_letter_code
_entity_poly.pdbx_strand_id
1 'polypeptide(L)'
;MLKPVTEFEDRPTVRLAPDVEEKHRTDFDEELLPEDSWEQEPATDKFEVEAILDDRVPVSTGTERPVREFKIVQDPLGWLRRTIVGACIEPVVWRVAV
;
A
#
# COMPACT_ATOMS: atom_id res chain seq x y z
N MET A 1 37.44 10.02 36.54
CA MET A 1 38.31 8.94 36.01
C MET A 1 37.64 8.36 34.79
N LEU A 2 38.26 8.47 33.61
CA LEU A 2 37.69 8.00 32.35
C LEU A 2 38.19 6.58 32.05
N LYS A 3 37.29 5.72 31.57
CA LYS A 3 37.58 4.32 31.28
C LYS A 3 38.21 4.22 29.88
N PRO A 4 39.24 3.39 29.67
CA PRO A 4 39.82 3.23 28.34
C PRO A 4 38.80 2.56 27.41
N VAL A 5 38.68 3.11 26.19
CA VAL A 5 37.96 2.48 25.09
C VAL A 5 38.81 1.29 24.66
N THR A 6 38.28 0.08 24.86
CA THR A 6 38.86 -1.15 24.35
C THR A 6 39.00 -1.03 22.84
N GLU A 7 40.21 -1.29 22.36
CA GLU A 7 40.56 -1.41 20.95
C GLU A 7 39.68 -2.52 20.36
N PHE A 8 38.68 -2.13 19.57
CA PHE A 8 37.93 -3.12 18.81
C PHE A 8 38.88 -3.69 17.76
N GLU A 9 38.98 -5.02 17.71
CA GLU A 9 39.72 -5.74 16.67
C GLU A 9 39.34 -5.17 15.30
N ASP A 10 40.36 -4.80 14.53
CA ASP A 10 40.21 -4.15 13.24
C ASP A 10 39.32 -4.97 12.30
N ARG A 11 38.67 -4.29 11.35
CA ARG A 11 37.71 -4.92 10.43
C ARG A 11 38.37 -6.12 9.75
N PRO A 12 37.77 -7.33 9.78
CA PRO A 12 38.36 -8.49 9.13
C PRO A 12 38.52 -8.22 7.62
N THR A 13 39.78 -8.13 7.18
CA THR A 13 40.18 -7.88 5.76
C THR A 13 40.03 -9.13 4.90
N VAL A 14 39.56 -10.24 5.47
CA VAL A 14 39.26 -11.45 4.72
C VAL A 14 38.08 -11.16 3.78
N ARG A 15 38.35 -11.20 2.47
CA ARG A 15 37.31 -11.27 1.44
C ARG A 15 36.60 -12.62 1.61
N LEU A 16 35.41 -12.60 2.19
CA LEU A 16 34.61 -13.80 2.55
C LEU A 16 34.00 -14.54 1.35
N ALA A 17 34.31 -14.16 0.11
CA ALA A 17 33.88 -14.89 -1.08
C ALA A 17 35.07 -15.10 -2.02
N PRO A 18 35.26 -16.32 -2.57
CA PRO A 18 36.11 -16.48 -3.74
C PRO A 18 35.62 -15.51 -4.83
N ASP A 19 36.53 -14.98 -5.65
CA ASP A 19 36.19 -14.13 -6.79
C ASP A 19 34.97 -14.74 -7.50
N VAL A 20 33.81 -14.11 -7.29
CA VAL A 20 32.55 -14.55 -7.89
C VAL A 20 32.79 -14.38 -9.38
N GLU A 21 33.10 -15.50 -10.04
CA GLU A 21 33.31 -15.54 -11.47
C GLU A 21 32.13 -14.81 -12.10
N GLU A 22 32.40 -13.83 -12.97
CA GLU A 22 31.37 -12.90 -13.47
C GLU A 22 30.14 -13.63 -14.03
N LYS A 23 30.30 -14.87 -14.49
CA LYS A 23 29.24 -15.80 -14.90
C LYS A 23 28.22 -16.19 -13.82
N HIS A 24 28.52 -15.95 -12.54
CA HIS A 24 27.65 -16.21 -11.39
C HIS A 24 27.07 -14.93 -10.80
N ARG A 25 27.41 -13.76 -11.34
CA ARG A 25 26.60 -12.57 -11.10
C ARG A 25 25.29 -12.83 -11.82
N THR A 26 24.23 -12.97 -11.06
CA THR A 26 22.88 -12.95 -11.63
C THR A 26 22.69 -11.57 -12.25
N ASP A 27 22.94 -11.46 -13.55
CA ASP A 27 22.48 -10.33 -14.34
C ASP A 27 20.96 -10.37 -14.21
N PHE A 28 20.42 -9.40 -13.49
CA PHE A 28 18.99 -9.17 -13.47
C PHE A 28 18.63 -8.73 -14.89
N ASP A 29 18.39 -9.70 -15.77
CA ASP A 29 17.88 -9.45 -17.11
C ASP A 29 16.60 -8.64 -16.93
N GLU A 30 16.67 -7.40 -17.42
CA GLU A 30 15.61 -6.40 -17.46
C GLU A 30 14.34 -6.94 -18.21
N GLU A 31 14.46 -8.11 -18.84
CA GLU A 31 13.45 -8.81 -19.64
C GLU A 31 12.32 -9.48 -18.82
N LEU A 32 12.36 -9.59 -17.49
CA LEU A 32 11.33 -10.35 -16.76
C LEU A 32 10.54 -9.59 -15.69
N LEU A 33 10.67 -8.27 -15.61
CA LEU A 33 9.61 -7.51 -14.98
C LEU A 33 8.51 -7.33 -16.03
N PRO A 34 7.26 -7.74 -15.76
CA PRO A 34 6.16 -7.36 -16.65
C PRO A 34 6.21 -5.85 -16.83
N GLU A 35 5.88 -5.37 -18.04
CA GLU A 35 5.72 -3.93 -18.29
C GLU A 35 4.91 -3.36 -17.13
N ASP A 36 5.51 -2.43 -16.41
CA ASP A 36 4.93 -1.79 -15.24
C ASP A 36 3.88 -0.79 -15.76
N SER A 37 2.81 -1.34 -16.34
CA SER A 37 1.68 -0.61 -16.90
C SER A 37 0.81 -0.19 -15.72
N TRP A 38 1.15 0.96 -15.15
CA TRP A 38 0.37 1.64 -14.11
C TRP A 38 -0.93 2.24 -14.63
N GLU A 39 -1.34 1.93 -15.85
CA GLU A 39 -2.56 2.44 -16.47
C GLU A 39 -3.76 1.63 -16.00
N GLN A 40 -4.42 2.12 -14.95
CA GLN A 40 -5.72 1.58 -14.55
C GLN A 40 -6.75 1.96 -15.61
N GLU A 41 -7.41 0.96 -16.22
CA GLU A 41 -8.57 1.20 -17.05
C GLU A 41 -9.59 2.05 -16.26
N PRO A 42 -10.23 3.06 -16.88
CA PRO A 42 -11.24 3.85 -16.20
C PRO A 42 -12.38 2.95 -15.74
N ALA A 43 -12.39 2.65 -14.44
CA ALA A 43 -13.41 1.85 -13.78
C ALA A 43 -14.81 2.41 -14.10
N THR A 44 -15.69 1.56 -14.64
CA THR A 44 -17.09 1.91 -14.97
C THR A 44 -17.92 2.13 -13.70
N ASP A 45 -17.45 1.62 -12.58
CA ASP A 45 -18.02 1.67 -11.23
C ASP A 45 -17.48 2.82 -10.38
N LYS A 46 -17.22 3.99 -10.99
CA LYS A 46 -16.94 5.20 -10.22
C LYS A 46 -18.21 5.75 -9.57
N PHE A 47 -18.15 6.00 -8.27
CA PHE A 47 -19.25 6.60 -7.50
C PHE A 47 -18.85 7.96 -6.92
N GLU A 48 -19.80 8.88 -6.85
CA GLU A 48 -19.64 10.13 -6.12
C GLU A 48 -19.82 9.89 -4.62
N VAL A 49 -18.84 10.33 -3.84
CA VAL A 49 -18.87 10.27 -2.37
C VAL A 49 -19.34 11.62 -1.85
N GLU A 50 -20.47 11.63 -1.14
CA GLU A 50 -21.02 12.86 -0.55
C GLU A 50 -20.28 13.22 0.75
N ALA A 51 -20.04 12.22 1.61
CA ALA A 51 -19.31 12.39 2.86
C ALA A 51 -18.59 11.11 3.29
N ILE A 52 -17.41 11.25 3.90
CA ILE A 52 -16.71 10.18 4.61
C ILE A 52 -17.05 10.31 6.10
N LEU A 53 -17.69 9.29 6.66
CA LEU A 53 -18.11 9.24 8.06
C LEU A 53 -17.05 8.63 8.99
N ASP A 54 -16.26 7.69 8.46
CA ASP A 54 -15.20 7.00 9.20
C ASP A 54 -14.13 6.53 8.21
N ASP A 55 -12.87 6.61 8.63
CA ASP A 55 -11.73 6.01 7.93
C ASP A 55 -10.97 5.15 8.94
N ARG A 56 -10.71 3.89 8.59
CA ARG A 56 -9.95 3.01 9.46
C ARG A 56 -9.12 2.05 8.68
N VAL A 57 -7.96 1.72 9.24
CA VAL A 57 -7.11 0.65 8.71
C VAL A 57 -7.30 -0.55 9.63
N PRO A 58 -8.06 -1.59 9.21
CA PRO A 58 -8.14 -2.82 9.98
C PRO A 58 -6.75 -3.41 10.21
N VAL A 59 -6.52 -3.90 11.43
CA VAL A 59 -5.31 -4.64 11.75
C VAL A 59 -5.34 -5.95 10.98
N SER A 60 -4.46 -6.10 10.00
CA SER A 60 -4.22 -7.38 9.32
C SER A 60 -3.32 -8.25 10.20
N THR A 61 -3.69 -9.52 10.37
CA THR A 61 -2.89 -10.52 11.11
C THR A 61 -2.05 -11.40 10.20
N GLY A 62 -2.06 -11.13 8.88
CA GLY A 62 -1.37 -11.90 7.85
C GLY A 62 -0.44 -11.04 6.99
N THR A 63 0.12 -11.65 5.95
CA THR A 63 1.00 -10.98 4.96
C THR A 63 0.20 -10.37 3.79
N GLU A 64 -1.12 -10.25 3.95
CA GLU A 64 -2.00 -9.63 2.96
C GLU A 64 -1.69 -8.15 2.82
N ARG A 65 -1.99 -7.59 1.64
CA ARG A 65 -1.82 -6.15 1.41
C ARG A 65 -2.68 -5.38 2.43
N PRO A 66 -2.15 -4.28 3.00
CA PRO A 66 -2.92 -3.48 3.92
C PRO A 66 -4.18 -2.95 3.21
N VAL A 67 -5.31 -2.98 3.91
CA VAL A 67 -6.58 -2.46 3.41
C VAL A 67 -6.98 -1.29 4.28
N ARG A 68 -7.57 -0.25 3.68
CA ARG A 68 -8.23 0.85 4.36
C ARG A 68 -9.74 0.77 4.10
N GLU A 69 -10.51 0.78 5.17
CA GLU A 69 -11.97 0.80 5.12
C GLU A 69 -12.47 2.25 5.29
N PHE A 70 -13.45 2.64 4.49
CA PHE A 70 -14.12 3.92 4.58
C PHE A 70 -15.61 3.69 4.75
N LYS A 71 -16.20 4.28 5.80
CA LYS A 71 -17.66 4.38 5.90
C LYS A 71 -18.08 5.66 5.22
N ILE A 72 -18.87 5.56 4.16
CA ILE A 72 -19.24 6.70 3.33
C ILE A 72 -20.76 6.84 3.21
N VAL A 73 -21.20 8.07 2.99
CA VAL A 73 -22.52 8.36 2.44
C VAL A 73 -22.32 8.53 0.93
N GLN A 74 -22.97 7.67 0.17
CA GLN A 74 -23.13 7.86 -1.27
C GLN A 74 -24.42 8.63 -1.52
N ASP A 75 -24.51 9.34 -2.64
CA ASP A 75 -25.79 9.77 -3.19
C ASP A 75 -26.23 8.75 -4.27
N PRO A 76 -26.90 7.64 -3.88
CA PRO A 76 -27.21 6.56 -4.82
C PRO A 76 -28.30 6.93 -5.83
N LEU A 77 -28.86 8.14 -5.79
CA LEU A 77 -30.03 8.50 -6.58
C LEU A 77 -29.89 9.76 -7.42
N GLY A 78 -28.83 10.57 -7.27
CA GLY A 78 -28.58 11.82 -7.99
C GLY A 78 -29.69 12.89 -7.96
N TRP A 79 -30.93 12.57 -7.55
CA TRP A 79 -32.09 13.19 -8.21
C TRP A 79 -33.39 13.34 -7.40
N LEU A 80 -33.51 12.88 -6.14
CA LEU A 80 -34.82 12.91 -5.43
C LEU A 80 -35.00 13.96 -4.30
N ARG A 81 -33.99 14.79 -3.94
CA ARG A 81 -33.96 15.40 -2.59
C ARG A 81 -33.70 16.91 -2.44
N ARG A 82 -34.01 17.75 -3.44
CA ARG A 82 -34.46 19.12 -3.07
C ARG A 82 -35.85 19.15 -2.45
N THR A 83 -36.56 18.01 -2.39
CA THR A 83 -38.00 18.01 -2.04
C THR A 83 -38.40 17.00 -0.96
N ILE A 84 -37.69 15.88 -0.73
CA ILE A 84 -38.04 14.93 0.35
C ILE A 84 -37.24 15.24 1.61
N VAL A 85 -37.81 16.10 2.44
CA VAL A 85 -37.38 16.29 3.84
C VAL A 85 -37.62 14.96 4.58
N GLY A 86 -36.54 14.32 5.04
CA GLY A 86 -36.62 13.24 6.03
C GLY A 86 -36.31 11.81 5.56
N ALA A 87 -35.91 11.57 4.32
CA ALA A 87 -35.43 10.22 3.99
C ALA A 87 -33.99 10.02 4.54
N CYS A 88 -33.71 8.87 5.15
CA CYS A 88 -32.38 8.52 5.67
C CYS A 88 -31.57 7.81 4.57
N ILE A 89 -30.32 8.23 4.37
CA ILE A 89 -29.38 7.52 3.49
C ILE A 89 -28.57 6.58 4.38
N GLU A 90 -28.55 5.30 4.04
CA GLU A 90 -27.75 4.32 4.76
C GLU A 90 -26.28 4.41 4.30
N PRO A 91 -25.32 4.51 5.24
CA PRO A 91 -23.91 4.56 4.88
C PRO A 91 -23.41 3.19 4.43
N VAL A 92 -22.52 3.17 3.45
CA VAL A 92 -21.88 1.97 2.92
C VAL A 92 -20.40 1.93 3.31
N VAL A 93 -19.82 0.72 3.33
CA VAL A 93 -18.40 0.53 3.66
C VAL A 93 -17.63 0.16 2.40
N TRP A 94 -16.59 0.94 2.11
CA TRP A 94 -15.67 0.74 0.99
C TRP A 94 -14.34 0.20 1.49
N ARG A 95 -13.72 -0.71 0.73
CA ARG A 95 -12.42 -1.32 1.04
C ARG A 95 -11.43 -1.00 -0.07
N VAL A 96 -10.32 -0.36 0.27
CA VAL A 96 -9.28 0.03 -0.68
C VAL A 96 -7.96 -0.59 -0.24
N ALA A 97 -7.30 -1.34 -1.12
CA ALA A 97 -5.94 -1.81 -0.87
C ALA A 97 -4.97 -0.62 -0.93
N VAL A 98 -4.06 -0.54 0.05
CA VAL A 98 -3.07 0.54 0.21
C VAL A 98 -1.69 0.05 -0.20
#